data_AF-A0A9D7Q1X0-F1
#
_entry.id   AF-A0A9D7Q1X0-F1
#
_cell.length_a   1.000
_cell.length_b   1.000
_cell.length_c   1.000
_cell.angle_alpha   90.00
_cell.angle_beta   90.00
_cell.angle_gamma   90.00
#
_symmetry.space_group_name_H-M   'P 1'
#
loop_
_entity.id
_entity.type
_entity.pdbx_description
1 polymer ?
#
loop_
_entity_poly.entity_id
_entity_poly.type
_entity_poly.pdbx_seq_one_letter_code
_entity_poly.pdbx_strand_id
1 'polypeptide(L)' 'MEGAIKNLTWFKVYRCTNCGWRGYKSTFILTIDGVKLIATYLIIALLTGFAVKYVIQRFVK' A
#
# COMPACT_ATOMS: atom_id res chain seq x y z
N MET A 1 -8.84 0.26 -25.94
CA MET A 1 -7.55 -0.07 -25.27
C MET A 1 -7.35 0.66 -23.94
N GLU A 2 -8.13 1.71 -23.64
CA GLU A 2 -8.01 2.47 -22.37
C GLU A 2 -8.48 1.69 -21.12
N GLY A 3 -9.44 0.78 -21.26
CA GLY A 3 -9.99 -0.01 -20.13
C GLY A 3 -9.03 -1.06 -19.57
N ALA A 4 -8.18 -1.64 -20.41
CA ALA A 4 -7.22 -2.67 -19.99
C ALA A 4 -6.08 -2.07 -19.16
N ILE A 5 -5.59 -0.89 -19.52
CA ILE A 5 -4.51 -0.20 -18.79
C ILE A 5 -4.96 0.21 -17.38
N LYS A 6 -6.23 0.58 -17.21
CA LYS A 6 -6.83 0.94 -15.91
C LYS A 6 -6.95 -0.23 -14.92
N ASN A 7 -7.18 -1.45 -15.42
CA ASN A 7 -7.39 -2.63 -14.58
C ASN A 7 -6.10 -3.45 -14.40
N LEU A 8 -5.19 -3.42 -15.38
CA LEU A 8 -3.98 -4.23 -15.37
C LEU A 8 -2.76 -3.48 -14.79
N THR A 9 -2.79 -2.15 -14.75
CA THR A 9 -1.65 -1.34 -14.32
C THR A 9 -2.06 -0.28 -13.30
N TRP A 10 -1.21 -0.01 -12.31
CA TRP A 10 -1.42 1.03 -11.29
C TRP A 10 -1.33 2.47 -11.86
N PHE A 11 -1.67 2.72 -13.12
CA PHE A 11 -1.61 4.04 -13.73
C PHE A 11 -3.02 4.63 -13.79
N LYS A 12 -3.22 5.75 -13.10
CA LYS A 12 -4.46 6.54 -13.22
C LYS A 12 -4.25 7.63 -14.27
N VAL A 13 -5.27 7.85 -15.10
CA VAL A 13 -5.31 8.97 -16.03
C VAL A 13 -5.30 10.25 -15.20
N TYR A 14 -4.23 11.03 -15.33
CA TYR A 14 -4.03 12.27 -14.59
C TYR A 14 -4.12 13.44 -15.56
N ARG A 15 -4.92 14.43 -15.20
CA ARG A 15 -5.05 15.68 -15.96
C ARG A 15 -4.26 16.76 -15.22
N CYS A 16 -3.26 17.34 -15.86
CA CYS A 16 -2.55 18.47 -15.28
C CYS A 16 -3.50 19.66 -15.16
N THR A 17 -3.77 20.12 -13.93
CA THR A 17 -4.67 21.25 -13.66
C THR A 17 -4.13 22.57 -14.19
N ASN A 18 -2.80 22.71 -14.27
CA ASN A 18 -2.13 23.94 -14.70
C ASN A 18 -1.92 24.00 -16.23
N CYS A 19 -1.76 22.83 -16.86
CA CYS A 19 -1.34 22.71 -18.25
C CYS A 19 -2.46 22.21 -19.18
N GLY A 20 -3.54 21.62 -18.65
CA GLY A 20 -4.59 20.97 -19.44
C GLY A 20 -4.20 19.64 -20.10
N TRP A 21 -2.90 19.31 -20.16
CA TRP A 21 -2.37 18.08 -20.73
C TRP A 21 -2.87 16.83 -19.99
N ARG A 22 -3.28 15.82 -20.77
CA ARG A 22 -3.81 14.55 -20.28
C ARG A 22 -2.72 13.49 -20.40
N GLY A 23 -2.16 13.10 -19.26
CA GLY A 23 -1.10 12.09 -19.16
C GLY A 23 -1.51 10.90 -18.31
N TYR A 24 -0.62 9.91 -18.23
CA TYR A 24 -0.76 8.79 -17.29
C TYR A 24 0.17 9.05 -16.12
N LYS A 25 -0.37 9.14 -14.90
CA LYS A 25 0.45 9.25 -13.69
C LYS A 25 0.45 7.90 -13.00
N SER A 26 1.63 7.36 -12.70
CA SER A 26 1.75 6.20 -11.84
C SER A 26 1.10 6.50 -10.49
N THR A 27 0.17 5.65 -10.05
CA THR A 27 -0.48 5.74 -8.73
C THR A 27 0.50 5.43 -7.60
N PHE A 28 1.69 4.91 -7.94
CA PHE A 28 2.80 4.71 -6.99
C PHE A 28 3.49 6.04 -6.66
N ILE A 29 2.71 7.01 -6.20
CA ILE A 29 3.23 8.11 -5.42
C ILE A 29 3.34 7.49 -4.02
N LEU A 30 4.52 6.99 -3.67
CA LEU A 30 4.86 6.69 -2.27
C LEU A 30 4.81 8.02 -1.51
N THR A 31 3.60 8.46 -1.18
CA THR A 31 3.38 9.53 -0.23
C THR A 31 3.95 9.06 1.10
N ILE A 32 4.61 9.98 1.82
CA ILE A 32 5.21 9.70 3.13
C ILE A 32 4.17 9.08 4.08
N ASP A 33 2.90 9.51 3.96
CA ASP A 33 1.75 8.88 4.62
C ASP A 33 1.53 7.40 4.27
N GLY A 34 1.64 7.02 2.99
CA GLY A 34 1.50 5.63 2.57
C GLY A 34 2.60 4.73 3.16
N VAL A 35 3.83 5.24 3.23
CA VAL A 35 4.95 4.53 3.86
C VAL A 35 4.73 4.36 5.36
N LYS A 36 4.27 5.42 6.04
CA LYS A 36 3.94 5.39 7.47
C LYS A 36 2.81 4.40 7.78
N LEU A 37 1.80 4.33 6.92
CA LEU A 37 0.69 3.39 7.06
C LEU A 37 1.19 1.95 6.93
N ILE A 38 1.95 1.63 5.89
CA ILE A 38 2.54 0.30 5.69
C ILE A 38 3.43 -0.10 6.88
N ALA A 39 4.28 0.80 7.36
CA ALA A 39 5.14 0.56 8.51
C ALA A 39 4.33 0.25 9.78
N THR A 40 3.22 0.97 10.00
CA THR A 40 2.35 0.76 11.17
C THR A 40 1.70 -0.62 11.14
N TYR A 41 1.16 -1.03 9.99
CA TYR A 41 0.57 -2.37 9.83
C TYR A 41 1.61 -3.48 10.02
N LEU A 42 2.84 -3.29 9.53
CA LEU A 42 3.94 -4.24 9.74
C LEU A 42 4.28 -4.43 11.22
N ILE A 43 4.34 -3.33 11.99
CA ILE A 43 4.63 -3.39 13.43
C ILE A 43 3.51 -4.15 14.17
N ILE A 44 2.24 -3.87 13.85
CA ILE A 44 1.10 -4.56 14.47
C ILE A 44 1.14 -6.06 14.16
N ALA A 45 1.44 -6.45 12.93
CA ALA A 45 1.57 -7.85 12.53
C ALA A 45 2.69 -8.58 13.28
N LEU A 46 3.84 -7.93 13.47
CA LEU A 46 4.96 -8.51 14.23
C LEU A 46 4.64 -8.65 15.72
N LEU A 47 4.02 -7.63 16.33
CA LEU A 47 3.64 -7.66 17.74
C LEU A 47 2.60 -8.75 18.02
N THR A 48 1.58 -8.86 17.17
CA THR A 48 0.55 -9.90 17.30
C THR A 48 1.14 -11.30 17.10
N GLY A 49 1.97 -11.50 16.09
CA GLY A 49 2.66 -12.77 15.88
C GLY A 49 3.56 -13.15 17.07
N PHE A 50 4.28 -12.19 17.65
CA PHE A 50 5.12 -12.42 18.82
C PHE A 50 4.30 -12.75 20.07
N ALA A 51 3.18 -12.04 20.31
CA ALA A 51 2.28 -12.31 21.42
C ALA A 51 1.68 -13.73 21.32
N VAL A 52 1.21 -14.11 20.12
CA VAL A 52 0.66 -15.46 19.88
C VAL A 52 1.74 -16.52 20.10
N LYS A 53 2.97 -16.31 19.60
CA LYS A 53 4.10 -17.22 19.86
C LYS A 53 4.35 -17.39 21.36
N TYR A 54 4.30 -16.30 22.12
CA TYR A 54 4.53 -16.32 23.56
C TYR A 54 3.44 -17.11 24.29
N VAL A 55 2.17 -16.94 23.90
CA VAL A 55 1.04 -17.70 24.44
C VAL A 55 1.20 -19.19 24.13
N ILE A 56 1.52 -19.55 22.89
CA ILE A 56 1.72 -20.95 22.49
C ILE A 56 2.88 -21.56 23.30
N GLN A 57 4.02 -20.88 23.43
CA GLN A 57 5.15 -21.38 24.21
C GLN A 57 4.85 -21.53 25.70
N ARG A 58 3.89 -20.79 26.25
CA ARG A 58 3.53 -20.83 27.67
C ARG A 58 2.46 -21.87 28.00
N PHE A 59 1.55 -22.13 27.07
CA PHE A 59 0.37 -22.98 27.30
C PHE A 59 0.44 -24.35 26.62
N VAL A 60 1.16 -24.48 25.50
CA VAL A 60 1.25 -25.74 24.74
C VAL A 60 2.52 -26.52 25.07
N LYS A 61 3.59 -25.85 25.52
CA LYS A 61 4.87 -26.47 25.91
C LYS A 61 5.16 -26.20 27.38
#